data_AF-A0AAU4HE95-F1
#
_entry.id   AF-A0AAU4HE95-F1
#
_cell.length_a   1.000
_cell.length_b   1.000
_cell.length_c   1.000
_cell.angle_alpha   90.00
_cell.angle_beta   90.00
_cell.angle_gamma   90.00
#
_symmetry.space_group_name_H-M   'P 1'
#
loop_
_entity.id
_entity.type
_entity.pdbx_description
1 polymer ?
#
loop_
_entity_poly.entity_id
_entity_poly.type
_entity_poly.pdbx_seq_one_letter_code
_entity_poly.pdbx_strand_id
1 'polypeptide(L)'
;MTTAQARDDASDFWKAAGETAVREFVSAPEEFLRSNVVLLRMADGMRARSPEPAMDHAAFLHWMDKQDRHWFTLARHPAATTADADRAVYVLTPAVEKYAQAYGIDPSLSALITGRALPEVGTAETYIQAHYIPYLRGRTSNPEQNVGHTTVPVAPSVDFRADFVFTAAMNGCALAITKEDGRDDFTAWHYQSPSSNREESERFRVEAKPVDWFGDAEYQSLGPSSIPESTNLLWRGSQGWEFIGQENHASFDDYDNVRTNAVTSRPVRLEPGQEWRYVARHYLRSVEDRLEKLRRVEATHVRRLGVSAPDMLLKSSFSMVKMQAERDKEALSEVGGAHQLAEAARKMETGHGSTREIVAKFDEQRLSAEREVAVGARFWRRNPQNAGQALREQVGRFTADLGGDAWTTGLRREARSLAARHTSPPTQAAWAAVPPAISAAARLQANGTPTTHTPPTFPTPWTDGLAPARRSSAVGQ
;
A
#
# COMPACT_ATOMS: atom_id res chain seq x y z
N MET A 1 -6.36 -38.88 29.90
CA MET A 1 -5.41 -38.03 29.17
C MET A 1 -5.82 -36.59 29.38
N THR A 2 -5.03 -35.86 30.16
CA THR A 2 -5.32 -34.53 30.68
C THR A 2 -4.95 -33.45 29.66
N THR A 3 -5.72 -32.38 29.62
CA THR A 3 -5.60 -31.22 28.70
C THR A 3 -4.23 -30.54 28.67
N ALA A 4 -3.36 -30.79 29.66
CA ALA A 4 -1.99 -30.26 29.69
C ALA A 4 -1.07 -30.98 28.69
N GLN A 5 -1.13 -32.30 28.61
CA GLN A 5 -0.23 -33.09 27.74
C GLN A 5 -0.53 -32.85 26.25
N ALA A 6 -1.81 -32.70 25.90
CA ALA A 6 -2.21 -32.30 24.55
C ALA A 6 -1.82 -30.86 24.18
N ARG A 7 -1.61 -29.96 25.16
CA ARG A 7 -1.12 -28.61 24.93
C ARG A 7 0.40 -28.60 24.70
N ASP A 8 1.13 -29.42 25.45
CA ASP A 8 2.59 -29.55 25.31
C ASP A 8 2.95 -30.19 23.95
N ASP A 9 2.27 -31.28 23.57
CA ASP A 9 2.50 -31.94 22.27
C ASP A 9 2.16 -31.02 21.08
N ALA A 10 1.11 -30.21 21.21
CA ALA A 10 0.77 -29.20 20.20
C ALA A 10 1.85 -28.12 20.13
N SER A 11 2.30 -27.60 21.27
CA SER A 11 3.34 -26.57 21.37
C SER A 11 4.64 -26.98 20.67
N ASP A 12 5.11 -28.20 20.91
CA ASP A 12 6.35 -28.71 20.30
C ASP A 12 6.22 -28.91 18.78
N PHE A 13 5.05 -29.38 18.32
CA PHE A 13 4.77 -29.50 16.90
C PHE A 13 4.79 -28.14 16.18
N TRP A 14 4.16 -27.11 16.75
CA TRP A 14 4.15 -25.77 16.17
C TRP A 14 5.54 -25.13 16.16
N LYS A 15 6.37 -25.43 17.17
CA LYS A 15 7.77 -24.96 17.24
C LYS A 15 8.60 -25.54 16.11
N ALA A 16 8.58 -26.86 15.92
CA ALA A 16 9.35 -27.54 14.86
C ALA A 16 8.92 -27.13 13.43
N ALA A 17 7.61 -26.91 13.23
CA ALA A 17 7.08 -26.43 11.97
C ALA A 17 7.55 -24.99 11.66
N GLY A 18 7.57 -24.11 12.67
CA GLY A 18 8.06 -22.73 12.53
C GLY A 18 9.54 -22.66 12.18
N GLU A 19 10.39 -23.46 12.84
CA GLU A 19 11.83 -23.51 12.55
C GLU A 19 12.14 -23.98 11.13
N THR A 20 11.38 -24.97 10.64
CA THR A 20 11.50 -25.44 9.26
C THR A 20 11.04 -24.35 8.27
N ALA A 21 9.91 -23.70 8.54
CA ALA A 21 9.41 -22.60 7.72
C ALA A 21 10.39 -21.42 7.64
N VAL A 22 11.03 -21.05 8.76
CA VAL A 22 12.05 -19.98 8.77
C VAL A 22 13.23 -20.33 7.86
N ARG A 23 13.77 -21.56 7.95
CA ARG A 23 14.89 -21.99 7.10
C ARG A 23 14.52 -21.97 5.63
N GLU A 24 13.36 -22.49 5.27
CA GLU A 24 12.86 -22.49 3.90
C GLU A 24 12.69 -21.06 3.38
N PHE A 25 12.02 -20.19 4.15
CA PHE A 25 11.80 -18.79 3.81
C PHE A 25 13.11 -18.01 3.64
N VAL A 26 14.09 -18.19 4.53
CA VAL A 26 15.40 -17.53 4.42
C VAL A 26 16.17 -17.99 3.17
N SER A 27 16.08 -19.28 2.83
CA SER A 27 16.82 -19.86 1.72
C SER A 27 16.25 -19.49 0.34
N ALA A 28 14.92 -19.38 0.23
CA ALA A 28 14.22 -19.14 -1.03
C ALA A 28 12.88 -18.41 -0.78
N PRO A 29 12.91 -17.11 -0.41
CA PRO A 29 11.71 -16.40 0.04
C PRO A 29 10.63 -16.32 -1.03
N GLU A 30 11.00 -16.14 -2.31
CA GLU A 30 10.03 -16.11 -3.40
C GLU A 30 9.29 -17.45 -3.55
N GLU A 31 10.02 -18.57 -3.55
CA GLU A 31 9.42 -19.90 -3.67
C GLU A 31 8.56 -20.25 -2.45
N PHE A 32 9.01 -19.84 -1.25
CA PHE A 32 8.23 -19.98 -0.05
C PHE A 32 6.89 -19.24 -0.14
N LEU A 33 6.87 -18.00 -0.65
CA LEU A 33 5.64 -17.22 -0.86
C LEU A 33 4.77 -17.77 -2.00
N ARG A 34 5.30 -18.55 -2.93
CA ARG A 34 4.47 -19.25 -3.93
C ARG A 34 3.72 -20.43 -3.33
N SER A 35 4.34 -21.10 -2.35
CA SER A 35 3.81 -22.32 -1.73
C SER A 35 3.04 -22.09 -0.43
N ASN A 36 3.23 -20.93 0.21
CA ASN A 36 2.64 -20.60 1.51
C ASN A 36 2.11 -19.17 1.52
N VAL A 37 1.16 -18.89 2.41
CA VAL A 37 0.70 -17.52 2.67
C VAL A 37 1.52 -16.94 3.83
N VAL A 38 2.07 -15.75 3.67
CA VAL A 38 2.71 -15.01 4.76
C VAL A 38 1.94 -13.72 5.01
N LEU A 39 1.56 -13.48 6.26
CA LEU A 39 0.85 -12.29 6.70
C LEU A 39 1.73 -11.42 7.58
N LEU A 40 1.57 -10.09 7.48
CA LEU A 40 2.29 -9.10 8.30
C LEU A 40 1.49 -8.66 9.54
N ARG A 41 0.61 -9.54 10.05
CA ARG A 41 -0.21 -9.34 11.26
C ARG A 41 0.60 -9.58 12.54
N MET A 42 1.67 -8.81 12.74
CA MET A 42 2.68 -9.08 13.78
C MET A 42 2.11 -9.30 15.19
N ALA A 43 1.03 -8.58 15.56
CA ALA A 43 0.37 -8.73 16.85
C ALA A 43 -0.32 -10.11 17.03
N ASP A 44 -0.89 -10.67 15.97
CA ASP A 44 -1.54 -11.99 15.99
C ASP A 44 -0.48 -13.09 16.12
N GLY A 45 0.64 -12.91 15.42
CA GLY A 45 1.81 -13.78 15.55
C GLY A 45 2.38 -13.78 16.97
N MET A 46 2.53 -12.61 17.60
CA MET A 46 2.98 -12.53 19.00
C MET A 46 1.99 -13.20 19.96
N ARG A 47 0.68 -13.00 19.76
CA ARG A 47 -0.36 -13.66 20.55
C ARG A 47 -0.30 -15.19 20.43
N ALA A 48 -0.08 -15.70 19.21
CA ALA A 48 0.03 -17.13 18.97
C ALA A 48 1.26 -17.75 19.65
N ARG A 49 2.37 -17.00 19.76
CA ARG A 49 3.62 -17.46 20.39
C ARG A 49 3.67 -17.26 21.91
N SER A 50 2.86 -16.36 22.46
CA SER A 50 2.91 -15.98 23.89
C SER A 50 1.50 -15.71 24.42
N PRO A 51 0.71 -16.78 24.66
CA PRO A 51 -0.72 -16.64 24.96
C PRO A 51 -1.03 -16.07 26.36
N GLU A 52 -0.17 -16.23 27.37
CA GLU A 52 -0.44 -15.78 28.74
C GLU A 52 0.83 -15.44 29.55
N PRO A 53 0.79 -14.42 30.45
CA PRO A 53 -0.14 -13.28 30.43
C PRO A 53 0.11 -12.41 29.19
N ALA A 54 -0.95 -11.84 28.62
CA ALA A 54 -0.89 -11.10 27.37
C ALA A 54 0.09 -9.93 27.42
N MET A 55 0.93 -9.83 26.39
CA MET A 55 1.82 -8.71 26.17
C MET A 55 1.07 -7.52 25.55
N ASP A 56 1.41 -6.30 25.96
CA ASP A 56 1.01 -5.11 25.19
C ASP A 56 1.79 -5.07 23.88
N HIS A 57 1.22 -5.72 22.86
CA HIS A 57 1.81 -5.86 21.54
C HIS A 57 1.99 -4.50 20.85
N ALA A 58 1.09 -3.55 21.05
CA ALA A 58 1.19 -2.24 20.42
C ALA A 58 2.35 -1.45 21.03
N ALA A 59 2.49 -1.48 22.36
CA ALA A 59 3.62 -0.85 23.03
C ALA A 59 4.95 -1.52 22.68
N PHE A 60 4.99 -2.86 22.55
CA PHE A 60 6.18 -3.57 22.09
C PHE A 60 6.58 -3.19 20.67
N LEU A 61 5.64 -3.16 19.72
CA LEU A 61 5.92 -2.76 18.34
C LEU A 61 6.42 -1.30 18.28
N HIS A 62 5.81 -0.40 19.05
CA HIS A 62 6.27 0.99 19.13
C HIS A 62 7.68 1.12 19.75
N TRP A 63 8.02 0.26 20.72
CA TRP A 63 9.39 0.18 21.24
C TRP A 63 10.36 -0.39 20.19
N MET A 64 9.93 -1.41 19.44
CA MET A 64 10.70 -2.06 18.38
C MET A 64 11.05 -1.08 17.26
N ASP A 65 10.16 -0.14 16.91
CA ASP A 65 10.40 0.90 15.90
C ASP A 65 11.69 1.72 16.13
N LYS A 66 12.23 1.72 17.36
CA LYS A 66 13.39 2.53 17.78
C LYS A 66 14.71 1.74 17.80
N GLN A 67 14.66 0.44 17.51
CA GLN A 67 15.83 -0.44 17.60
C GLN A 67 16.59 -0.49 16.29
N ASP A 68 17.87 -0.84 16.35
CA ASP A 68 18.78 -0.92 15.20
C ASP A 68 18.93 -2.35 14.64
N ARG A 69 18.53 -3.37 15.41
CA ARG A 69 18.58 -4.78 15.03
C ARG A 69 17.25 -5.45 15.29
N HIS A 70 16.80 -6.23 14.31
CA HIS A 70 15.50 -6.88 14.37
C HIS A 70 15.60 -8.37 14.10
N TRP A 71 14.89 -9.14 14.91
CA TRP A 71 14.74 -10.59 14.76
C TRP A 71 13.26 -10.92 14.58
N PHE A 72 12.98 -11.68 13.54
CA PHE A 72 11.66 -12.19 13.24
C PHE A 72 11.66 -13.71 13.21
N THR A 73 10.47 -14.30 13.24
CA THR A 73 10.23 -15.71 12.97
C THR A 73 8.91 -15.86 12.21
N LEU A 74 8.59 -17.07 11.81
CA LEU A 74 7.30 -17.42 11.21
C LEU A 74 6.49 -18.26 12.19
N ALA A 75 5.39 -17.70 12.67
CA ALA A 75 4.41 -18.42 13.48
C ALA A 75 3.29 -18.92 12.58
N ARG A 76 2.90 -20.20 12.69
CA ARG A 76 1.74 -20.68 11.93
C ARG A 76 0.47 -20.02 12.46
N HIS A 77 -0.38 -19.50 11.58
CA HIS A 77 -1.62 -18.85 11.98
C HIS A 77 -2.65 -19.91 12.40
N PRO A 78 -3.07 -19.97 13.67
CA PRO A 78 -3.84 -21.10 14.19
C PRO A 78 -5.28 -21.15 13.68
N ALA A 79 -5.85 -20.00 13.34
CA ALA A 79 -7.24 -19.86 12.89
C ALA A 79 -7.37 -19.68 11.37
N ALA A 80 -6.26 -19.46 10.64
CA ALA A 80 -6.37 -19.13 9.24
C ALA A 80 -6.69 -20.38 8.43
N THR A 81 -7.79 -20.30 7.69
CA THR A 81 -8.10 -21.24 6.63
C THR A 81 -7.74 -20.60 5.31
N THR A 82 -7.10 -21.35 4.42
CA THR A 82 -6.90 -20.90 3.05
C THR A 82 -8.06 -21.40 2.20
N ALA A 83 -8.51 -20.58 1.25
CA ALA A 83 -9.36 -21.07 0.17
C ALA A 83 -8.64 -22.18 -0.64
N ASP A 84 -7.31 -22.12 -0.69
CA ASP A 84 -6.44 -23.12 -1.28
C ASP A 84 -6.00 -24.12 -0.20
N ALA A 85 -6.72 -25.23 -0.04
CA ALA A 85 -6.58 -26.19 1.07
C ALA A 85 -5.15 -26.73 1.32
N ASP A 86 -4.24 -26.58 0.37
CA ASP A 86 -2.86 -27.08 0.43
C ASP A 86 -1.83 -26.07 0.96
N ARG A 87 -2.20 -24.80 1.17
CA ARG A 87 -1.27 -23.75 1.60
C ARG A 87 -1.29 -23.56 3.11
N ALA A 88 -0.12 -23.60 3.75
CA ALA A 88 0.01 -23.16 5.13
C ALA A 88 0.03 -21.63 5.22
N VAL A 89 -0.58 -21.09 6.28
CA VAL A 89 -0.56 -19.65 6.59
C VAL A 89 0.39 -19.40 7.74
N TYR A 90 1.35 -18.52 7.50
CA TYR A 90 2.31 -18.05 8.48
C TYR A 90 2.14 -16.56 8.74
N VAL A 91 2.50 -16.13 9.94
CA VAL A 91 2.55 -14.73 10.36
C VAL A 91 3.99 -14.38 10.66
N LEU A 92 4.51 -13.36 9.97
CA LEU A 92 5.79 -12.79 10.29
C LEU A 92 5.70 -12.10 11.66
N THR A 93 6.52 -12.57 12.60
CA THR A 93 6.37 -12.24 14.02
C THR A 93 7.70 -11.78 14.60
N PRO A 94 7.76 -10.64 15.32
CA PRO A 94 8.94 -10.28 16.10
C PRO A 94 9.29 -11.38 17.12
N ALA A 95 10.55 -11.79 17.15
CA ALA A 95 11.04 -12.77 18.11
C ALA A 95 11.38 -12.11 19.45
N VAL A 96 10.35 -11.82 20.26
CA VAL A 96 10.45 -11.06 21.52
C VAL A 96 11.55 -11.58 22.45
N GLU A 97 11.75 -12.90 22.50
CA GLU A 97 12.82 -13.54 23.27
C GLU A 97 14.23 -13.11 22.85
N LYS A 98 14.44 -12.82 21.55
CA LYS A 98 15.73 -12.29 21.05
C LYS A 98 15.92 -10.82 21.37
N TYR A 99 14.85 -10.03 21.35
CA TYR A 99 14.91 -8.64 21.82
C TYR A 99 15.22 -8.60 23.32
N ALA A 100 14.62 -9.48 24.13
CA ALA A 100 14.93 -9.60 25.54
C ALA A 100 16.40 -10.01 25.79
N GLN A 101 16.93 -10.94 24.97
CA GLN A 101 18.34 -11.33 25.03
C GLN A 101 19.29 -10.17 24.67
N ALA A 102 18.99 -9.43 23.59
CA ALA A 102 19.87 -8.41 23.04
C ALA A 102 19.78 -7.06 23.80
N TYR A 103 18.58 -6.71 24.27
CA TYR A 103 18.26 -5.40 24.85
C TYR A 103 17.70 -5.51 26.27
N GLY A 104 17.96 -6.60 26.99
CA GLY A 104 17.37 -6.86 28.32
C GLY A 104 17.75 -5.84 29.41
N ILE A 105 18.72 -4.96 29.15
CA ILE A 105 19.06 -3.84 30.05
C ILE A 105 18.19 -2.59 29.81
N ASP A 106 17.41 -2.53 28.73
CA ASP A 106 16.49 -1.43 28.44
C ASP A 106 15.31 -1.47 29.45
N PRO A 107 15.12 -0.43 30.28
CA PRO A 107 14.04 -0.39 31.26
C PRO A 107 12.64 -0.43 30.64
N SER A 108 12.47 0.17 29.45
CA SER A 108 11.20 0.21 28.72
C SER A 108 10.83 -1.18 28.22
N LEU A 109 11.79 -1.90 27.65
CA LEU A 109 11.57 -3.30 27.26
C LEU A 109 11.31 -4.17 28.50
N SER A 110 12.12 -4.00 29.56
CA SER A 110 11.97 -4.76 30.80
C SER A 110 10.58 -4.59 31.40
N ALA A 111 10.06 -3.37 31.46
CA ALA A 111 8.71 -3.10 31.94
C ALA A 111 7.63 -3.78 31.08
N LEU A 112 7.85 -3.89 29.76
CA LEU A 112 6.98 -4.65 28.89
C LEU A 112 7.10 -6.15 29.21
N ILE A 113 8.27 -6.76 29.27
CA ILE A 113 8.38 -8.22 29.34
C ILE A 113 8.31 -8.81 30.77
N THR A 114 8.39 -7.99 31.82
CA THR A 114 8.42 -8.47 33.21
C THR A 114 7.16 -9.27 33.57
N GLY A 115 7.38 -10.44 34.19
CA GLY A 115 6.29 -11.34 34.62
C GLY A 115 5.63 -12.12 33.47
N ARG A 116 6.18 -12.08 32.26
CA ARG A 116 5.67 -12.79 31.09
C ARG A 116 6.54 -13.99 30.76
N ALA A 117 5.92 -15.10 30.38
CA ALA A 117 6.62 -16.25 29.86
C ALA A 117 6.99 -15.98 28.39
N LEU A 118 8.29 -15.86 28.11
CA LEU A 118 8.79 -15.77 26.74
C LEU A 118 9.19 -17.16 26.23
N PRO A 119 9.09 -17.43 24.92
CA PRO A 119 9.67 -18.63 24.33
C PRO A 119 11.16 -18.73 24.68
N GLU A 120 11.67 -19.96 24.77
CA GLU A 120 13.11 -20.18 24.88
C GLU A 120 13.84 -19.57 23.68
N VAL A 121 15.00 -19.00 23.94
CA VAL A 121 15.87 -18.46 22.90
C VAL A 121 16.45 -19.61 22.09
N GLY A 122 16.04 -19.71 20.82
CA GLY A 122 16.55 -20.69 19.86
C GLY A 122 17.94 -20.34 19.30
N THR A 123 18.42 -21.18 18.39
CA THR A 123 19.68 -20.97 17.67
C THR A 123 19.55 -19.84 16.64
N ALA A 124 20.62 -19.47 15.95
CA ALA A 124 20.55 -18.36 14.98
C ALA A 124 19.59 -18.66 13.81
N GLU A 125 19.49 -19.94 13.42
CA GLU A 125 18.73 -20.43 12.27
C GLU A 125 17.22 -20.42 12.50
N THR A 126 16.76 -20.27 13.74
CA THR A 126 15.34 -20.16 14.08
C THR A 126 14.80 -18.74 13.89
N TYR A 127 15.67 -17.80 13.52
CA TYR A 127 15.35 -16.38 13.38
C TYR A 127 15.73 -15.83 12.02
N ILE A 128 14.94 -14.87 11.58
CA ILE A 128 15.20 -14.04 10.41
C ILE A 128 15.78 -12.72 10.92
N GLN A 129 17.05 -12.46 10.62
CA GLN A 129 17.67 -11.16 10.86
C GLN A 129 17.23 -10.20 9.75
N ALA A 130 16.74 -9.02 10.12
CA ALA A 130 16.25 -8.06 9.16
C ALA A 130 16.51 -6.61 9.60
N HIS A 131 16.52 -5.71 8.63
CA HIS A 131 16.18 -4.31 8.86
C HIS A 131 14.67 -4.18 8.95
N TYR A 132 14.19 -3.14 9.63
CA TYR A 132 12.77 -2.89 9.76
C TYR A 132 12.44 -1.44 9.42
N ILE A 133 11.38 -1.26 8.64
CA ILE A 133 10.83 0.06 8.34
C ILE A 133 9.55 0.21 9.17
N PRO A 134 9.50 1.13 10.15
CA PRO A 134 8.32 1.34 10.96
C PRO A 134 7.17 1.90 10.12
N TYR A 135 5.93 1.59 10.48
CA TYR A 135 4.77 2.22 9.86
C TYR A 135 4.30 3.41 10.69
N LEU A 136 4.55 4.63 10.18
CA LEU A 136 4.10 5.86 10.83
C LEU A 136 2.69 6.22 10.34
N ARG A 137 1.77 6.53 11.25
CA ARG A 137 0.40 6.93 10.90
C ARG A 137 0.33 8.44 10.67
N GLY A 138 -0.51 8.87 9.73
CA GLY A 138 -0.83 10.29 9.53
C GLY A 138 -0.42 10.80 8.15
N ARG A 139 -0.29 12.14 8.05
CA ARG A 139 0.06 12.83 6.80
C ARG A 139 1.56 12.72 6.52
N THR A 140 1.92 12.51 5.26
CA THR A 140 3.30 12.33 4.79
C THR A 140 4.00 13.65 4.42
N SER A 141 3.55 14.77 5.00
CA SER A 141 3.99 16.11 4.58
C SER A 141 5.47 16.41 4.87
N ASN A 142 6.01 15.84 5.94
CA ASN A 142 7.44 15.85 6.26
C ASN A 142 7.97 14.39 6.22
N PRO A 143 8.49 13.92 5.08
CA PRO A 143 8.87 12.53 4.91
C PRO A 143 9.86 12.00 5.97
N GLU A 144 10.85 12.80 6.37
CA GLU A 144 11.86 12.40 7.37
C GLU A 144 11.27 12.14 8.76
N GLN A 145 10.09 12.68 9.06
CA GLN A 145 9.45 12.51 10.38
C GLN A 145 8.19 11.66 10.31
N ASN A 146 7.49 11.66 9.18
CA ASN A 146 6.16 11.10 9.05
C ASN A 146 6.10 9.89 8.11
N VAL A 147 7.18 9.59 7.39
CA VAL A 147 7.32 8.40 6.55
C VAL A 147 8.37 7.51 7.19
N GLY A 148 7.98 6.29 7.55
CA GLY A 148 8.92 5.36 8.15
C GLY A 148 10.03 4.99 7.17
N HIS A 149 11.25 4.93 7.66
CA HIS A 149 12.42 4.62 6.83
C HIS A 149 13.54 3.99 7.66
N THR A 150 14.42 3.28 6.97
CA THR A 150 15.66 2.75 7.54
C THR A 150 16.78 2.83 6.53
N THR A 151 18.01 3.04 7.01
CA THR A 151 19.22 2.91 6.21
C THR A 151 19.61 1.44 6.14
N VAL A 152 19.95 0.98 4.94
CA VAL A 152 20.24 -0.42 4.63
C VAL A 152 21.57 -0.46 3.89
N PRO A 153 22.57 -1.23 4.37
CA PRO A 153 23.83 -1.36 3.65
C PRO A 153 23.61 -2.12 2.33
N VAL A 154 24.33 -1.75 1.28
CA VAL A 154 24.28 -2.47 0.00
C VAL A 154 24.86 -3.87 0.19
N ALA A 155 26.04 -3.96 0.81
CA ALA A 155 26.72 -5.20 1.14
C ALA A 155 26.30 -5.76 2.51
N PRO A 156 26.37 -7.10 2.72
CA PRO A 156 26.09 -7.69 4.01
C PRO A 156 27.10 -7.25 5.08
N SER A 157 26.61 -7.06 6.31
CA SER A 157 27.49 -6.88 7.47
C SER A 157 28.00 -8.23 7.97
N VAL A 158 29.25 -8.23 8.45
CA VAL A 158 29.88 -9.42 9.06
C VAL A 158 29.20 -9.77 10.39
N ASP A 159 28.77 -8.78 11.16
CA ASP A 159 28.26 -8.96 12.53
C ASP A 159 26.74 -9.19 12.60
N PHE A 160 26.01 -8.74 11.58
CA PHE A 160 24.55 -8.87 11.50
C PHE A 160 24.11 -9.04 10.05
N ARG A 161 23.78 -10.27 9.67
CA ARG A 161 23.40 -10.63 8.31
C ARG A 161 21.91 -10.37 8.07
N ALA A 162 21.53 -9.10 8.16
CA ALA A 162 20.21 -8.66 7.75
C ALA A 162 20.12 -8.64 6.22
N ASP A 163 19.81 -9.81 5.66
CA ASP A 163 19.54 -10.00 4.22
C ASP A 163 18.07 -9.73 3.88
N PHE A 164 17.29 -9.23 4.84
CA PHE A 164 15.88 -8.86 4.68
C PHE A 164 15.61 -7.43 5.13
N VAL A 165 14.63 -6.77 4.51
CA VAL A 165 14.01 -5.54 5.03
C VAL A 165 12.51 -5.77 5.09
N PHE A 166 11.97 -5.76 6.31
CA PHE A 166 10.55 -5.93 6.56
C PHE A 166 9.88 -4.60 6.90
N THR A 167 8.57 -4.58 6.73
CA THR A 167 7.73 -3.49 7.19
C THR A 167 6.35 -4.02 7.58
N ALA A 168 5.46 -3.17 8.07
CA ALA A 168 4.07 -3.55 8.34
C ALA A 168 3.30 -3.87 7.05
N ALA A 169 2.08 -4.40 7.18
CA ALA A 169 1.21 -4.72 6.05
C ALA A 169 1.10 -3.57 5.04
N MET A 170 1.27 -3.88 3.75
CA MET A 170 1.40 -2.89 2.68
C MET A 170 0.15 -2.81 1.83
N ASN A 171 -0.93 -2.33 2.43
CA ASN A 171 -2.21 -2.22 1.76
C ASN A 171 -2.33 -0.86 1.07
N GLY A 172 -2.00 -0.80 -0.21
CA GLY A 172 -2.01 0.46 -0.96
C GLY A 172 -0.82 1.39 -0.67
N CYS A 173 0.24 0.90 -0.03
CA CYS A 173 1.46 1.67 0.29
C CYS A 173 2.56 1.45 -0.76
N ALA A 174 3.74 2.05 -0.59
CA ALA A 174 4.90 1.79 -1.45
C ALA A 174 6.20 1.62 -0.66
N LEU A 175 7.07 0.71 -1.13
CA LEU A 175 8.48 0.67 -0.75
C LEU A 175 9.26 1.53 -1.73
N ALA A 176 9.74 2.68 -1.27
CA ALA A 176 10.57 3.57 -2.08
C ALA A 176 12.03 3.46 -1.66
N ILE A 177 12.95 3.60 -2.61
CA ILE A 177 14.39 3.51 -2.37
C ILE A 177 15.02 4.83 -2.79
N THR A 178 15.75 5.47 -1.87
CA THR A 178 16.62 6.61 -2.19
C THR A 178 18.07 6.20 -1.96
N LYS A 179 18.96 6.66 -2.83
CA LYS A 179 20.39 6.39 -2.73
C LYS A 179 21.16 7.62 -3.19
N GLU A 180 22.13 8.04 -2.39
CA GLU A 180 23.07 9.10 -2.78
C GLU A 180 24.26 8.46 -3.50
N ASP A 181 24.76 9.14 -4.54
CA ASP A 181 25.88 8.68 -5.34
C ASP A 181 27.12 8.40 -4.48
N GLY A 182 27.75 7.24 -4.69
CA GLY A 182 28.99 6.86 -4.00
C GLY A 182 28.83 6.36 -2.57
N ARG A 183 27.61 6.26 -2.02
CA ARG A 183 27.39 5.63 -0.71
C ARG A 183 27.32 4.11 -0.80
N ASP A 184 27.71 3.42 0.27
CA ASP A 184 27.60 1.95 0.40
C ASP A 184 26.30 1.51 1.08
N ASP A 185 25.33 2.40 1.19
CA ASP A 185 24.00 2.16 1.73
C ASP A 185 22.91 2.81 0.86
N PHE A 186 21.66 2.51 1.16
CA PHE A 186 20.47 3.18 0.63
C PHE A 186 19.45 3.34 1.75
N THR A 187 18.48 4.23 1.56
CA THR A 187 17.35 4.38 2.47
C THR A 187 16.12 3.73 1.86
N ALA A 188 15.52 2.81 2.61
CA ALA A 188 14.23 2.19 2.26
C ALA A 188 13.12 2.88 3.04
N TRP A 189 12.06 3.28 2.34
CA TRP A 189 10.93 4.04 2.89
C TRP A 189 9.63 3.24 2.76
N HIS A 190 8.80 3.24 3.80
CA HIS A 190 7.40 2.80 3.71
C HIS A 190 6.53 4.04 3.48
N TYR A 191 6.30 4.37 2.21
CA TYR A 191 5.45 5.50 1.85
C TYR A 191 3.97 5.11 1.97
N GLN A 192 3.26 5.75 2.90
CA GLN A 192 1.88 5.39 3.25
C GLN A 192 0.88 5.95 2.24
N SER A 193 0.07 5.06 1.66
CA SER A 193 -1.07 5.39 0.79
C SER A 193 -0.82 6.53 -0.22
N PRO A 194 0.13 6.38 -1.18
CA PRO A 194 0.49 7.45 -2.12
C PRO A 194 -0.72 8.05 -2.86
N SER A 195 -1.70 7.21 -3.22
CA SER A 195 -2.93 7.65 -3.90
C SER A 195 -3.84 8.52 -3.03
N SER A 196 -3.83 8.31 -1.71
CA SER A 196 -4.59 9.13 -0.74
C SER A 196 -3.82 10.37 -0.29
N ASN A 197 -2.48 10.29 -0.22
CA ASN A 197 -1.57 11.38 0.11
C ASN A 197 -0.91 11.96 -1.14
N ARG A 198 -1.75 12.30 -2.12
CA ARG A 198 -1.26 12.46 -3.49
C ARG A 198 -0.26 13.60 -3.65
N GLU A 199 -0.61 14.80 -3.19
CA GLU A 199 0.26 15.98 -3.31
C GLU A 199 1.60 15.77 -2.59
N GLU A 200 1.56 15.18 -1.38
CA GLU A 200 2.75 14.84 -0.62
C GLU A 200 3.58 13.76 -1.32
N SER A 201 2.95 12.78 -1.97
CA SER A 201 3.67 11.70 -2.66
C SER A 201 4.35 12.20 -3.93
N GLU A 202 3.70 13.10 -4.66
CA GLU A 202 4.27 13.81 -5.81
C GLU A 202 5.46 14.65 -5.35
N ARG A 203 5.30 15.41 -4.26
CA ARG A 203 6.37 16.22 -3.69
C ARG A 203 7.56 15.35 -3.27
N PHE A 204 7.33 14.23 -2.58
CA PHE A 204 8.39 13.30 -2.20
C PHE A 204 9.15 12.74 -3.42
N ARG A 205 8.45 12.31 -4.48
CA ARG A 205 9.12 11.80 -5.69
C ARG A 205 9.94 12.87 -6.40
N VAL A 206 9.52 14.12 -6.34
CA VAL A 206 10.28 15.26 -6.89
C VAL A 206 11.48 15.63 -6.01
N GLU A 207 11.30 15.72 -4.69
CA GLU A 207 12.29 16.26 -3.75
C GLU A 207 13.30 15.21 -3.28
N ALA A 208 12.83 14.06 -2.80
CA ALA A 208 13.69 12.97 -2.31
C ALA A 208 14.28 12.11 -3.43
N LYS A 209 13.70 12.19 -4.64
CA LYS A 209 14.20 11.54 -5.87
C LYS A 209 14.46 10.03 -5.68
N PRO A 210 13.44 9.23 -5.31
CA PRO A 210 13.64 7.81 -5.18
C PRO A 210 14.11 7.21 -6.52
N VAL A 211 15.14 6.37 -6.46
CA VAL A 211 15.71 5.65 -7.61
C VAL A 211 14.86 4.42 -7.96
N ASP A 212 14.10 3.90 -7.00
CA ASP A 212 13.13 2.83 -7.22
C ASP A 212 11.87 3.00 -6.34
N TRP A 213 10.78 2.37 -6.77
CA TRP A 213 9.47 2.46 -6.17
C TRP A 213 8.65 1.20 -6.48
N PHE A 214 8.39 0.42 -5.43
CA PHE A 214 7.53 -0.75 -5.47
C PHE A 214 6.20 -0.43 -4.78
N GLY A 215 5.23 0.03 -5.57
CA GLY A 215 3.93 0.52 -5.10
C GLY A 215 2.78 -0.42 -5.42
N ASP A 216 1.60 -0.07 -4.92
CA ASP A 216 0.33 -0.79 -5.14
C ASP A 216 -0.02 -1.01 -6.62
N ALA A 217 0.40 -0.07 -7.48
CA ALA A 217 0.32 -0.19 -8.93
C ALA A 217 1.10 -1.39 -9.51
N GLU A 218 2.04 -1.96 -8.76
CA GLU A 218 2.89 -3.08 -9.18
C GLU A 218 2.51 -4.40 -8.51
N TYR A 219 2.24 -4.41 -7.21
CA TYR A 219 2.00 -5.65 -6.47
C TYR A 219 0.52 -6.00 -6.23
N GLN A 220 -0.42 -5.09 -6.50
CA GLN A 220 -1.83 -5.29 -6.15
C GLN A 220 -2.73 -5.23 -7.39
N SER A 221 -3.61 -6.20 -7.56
CA SER A 221 -4.61 -6.23 -8.63
C SER A 221 -5.76 -5.24 -8.37
N LEU A 222 -6.42 -4.75 -9.44
CA LEU A 222 -7.62 -3.92 -9.32
C LEU A 222 -8.87 -4.77 -9.08
N GLY A 223 -9.85 -4.19 -8.38
CA GLY A 223 -11.20 -4.75 -8.28
C GLY A 223 -11.44 -5.99 -7.40
N PRO A 224 -10.54 -6.46 -6.51
CA PRO A 224 -10.91 -7.53 -5.60
C PRO A 224 -11.93 -7.00 -4.58
N SER A 225 -13.08 -7.66 -4.49
CA SER A 225 -14.10 -7.42 -3.46
C SER A 225 -13.68 -8.11 -2.15
N SER A 226 -12.49 -7.77 -1.67
CA SER A 226 -11.86 -8.34 -0.48
C SER A 226 -10.96 -7.31 0.19
N ILE A 227 -10.53 -7.62 1.41
CA ILE A 227 -9.61 -6.78 2.18
C ILE A 227 -8.19 -7.14 1.73
N PRO A 228 -7.41 -6.21 1.13
CA PRO A 228 -6.04 -6.50 0.73
C PRO A 228 -5.15 -6.75 1.96
N GLU A 229 -4.23 -7.70 1.84
CA GLU A 229 -3.21 -8.03 2.85
C GLU A 229 -1.86 -8.32 2.20
N SER A 230 -1.36 -7.34 1.46
CA SER A 230 -0.11 -7.53 0.71
C SER A 230 1.10 -7.62 1.64
N THR A 231 1.88 -8.68 1.44
CA THR A 231 3.17 -8.90 2.09
C THR A 231 4.27 -8.52 1.12
N ASN A 232 4.94 -7.41 1.38
CA ASN A 232 6.02 -6.91 0.53
C ASN A 232 7.27 -6.70 1.38
N LEU A 233 8.42 -7.06 0.83
CA LEU A 233 9.71 -7.04 1.52
C LEU A 233 10.86 -6.81 0.54
N LEU A 234 12.02 -6.42 1.08
CA LEU A 234 13.28 -6.51 0.35
C LEU A 234 14.05 -7.75 0.80
N TRP A 235 14.72 -8.39 -0.14
CA TRP A 235 15.62 -9.50 0.13
C TRP A 235 16.92 -9.34 -0.64
N ARG A 236 18.05 -9.63 0.00
CA ARG A 236 19.37 -9.68 -0.63
C ARG A 236 19.66 -11.12 -1.07
N GLY A 237 19.39 -11.43 -2.33
CA GLY A 237 19.77 -12.67 -2.97
C GLY A 237 21.21 -12.66 -3.50
N SER A 238 21.58 -13.72 -4.23
CA SER A 238 22.91 -13.84 -4.83
C SER A 238 23.19 -12.81 -5.93
N GLN A 239 22.14 -12.20 -6.51
CA GLN A 239 22.22 -11.18 -7.56
C GLN A 239 22.08 -9.74 -7.01
N GLY A 240 21.99 -9.58 -5.68
CA GLY A 240 21.76 -8.28 -5.04
C GLY A 240 20.37 -8.18 -4.41
N TRP A 241 19.91 -6.94 -4.23
CA TRP A 241 18.62 -6.65 -3.60
C TRP A 241 17.46 -6.81 -4.57
N GLU A 242 16.37 -7.41 -4.10
CA GLU A 242 15.13 -7.65 -4.85
C GLU A 242 13.91 -7.23 -4.03
N PHE A 243 12.91 -6.69 -4.70
CA PHE A 243 11.56 -6.59 -4.14
C PHE A 243 10.88 -7.93 -4.30
N ILE A 244 10.23 -8.40 -3.24
CA ILE A 244 9.35 -9.56 -3.28
C ILE A 244 8.00 -9.15 -2.70
N GLY A 245 6.93 -9.43 -3.44
CA GLY A 245 5.56 -9.14 -3.06
C GLY A 245 4.66 -10.36 -3.15
N GLN A 246 3.75 -10.50 -2.20
CA GLN A 246 2.67 -11.47 -2.22
C GLN A 246 1.35 -10.73 -2.05
N GLU A 247 0.50 -10.79 -3.08
CA GLU A 247 -0.83 -10.20 -3.06
C GLU A 247 -1.80 -11.16 -2.38
N ASN A 248 -2.09 -10.92 -1.09
CA ASN A 248 -3.12 -11.66 -0.37
C ASN A 248 -4.39 -10.85 -0.19
N HIS A 249 -5.50 -11.57 0.00
CA HIS A 249 -6.83 -11.02 0.20
C HIS A 249 -7.60 -11.80 1.25
N ALA A 250 -8.07 -11.11 2.29
CA ALA A 250 -8.97 -11.65 3.28
C ALA A 250 -10.44 -11.42 2.89
N SER A 251 -11.33 -12.35 3.25
CA SER A 251 -12.77 -12.17 3.06
C SER A 251 -13.32 -11.09 4.00
N PHE A 252 -14.37 -10.38 3.57
CA PHE A 252 -15.12 -9.47 4.44
C PHE A 252 -15.94 -10.20 5.51
N ASP A 253 -16.37 -11.43 5.22
CA ASP A 253 -17.18 -12.25 6.13
C ASP A 253 -16.32 -13.04 7.11
N ASP A 254 -15.08 -13.35 6.71
CA ASP A 254 -14.13 -14.12 7.49
C ASP A 254 -12.71 -13.60 7.22
N TYR A 255 -12.19 -12.85 8.17
CA TYR A 255 -10.87 -12.24 8.06
C TYR A 255 -9.74 -13.28 8.05
N ASP A 256 -9.98 -14.48 8.58
CA ASP A 256 -9.02 -15.57 8.62
C ASP A 256 -9.05 -16.44 7.35
N ASN A 257 -10.04 -16.22 6.48
CA ASN A 257 -10.09 -16.81 5.14
C ASN A 257 -9.27 -15.96 4.17
N VAL A 258 -8.03 -16.38 3.92
CA VAL A 258 -7.08 -15.66 3.06
C VAL A 258 -6.80 -16.44 1.77
N ARG A 259 -6.80 -15.72 0.64
CA ARG A 259 -6.34 -16.21 -0.67
C ARG A 259 -5.13 -15.42 -1.16
N THR A 260 -4.25 -16.07 -1.90
CA THR A 260 -3.17 -15.41 -2.63
C THR A 260 -3.56 -15.27 -4.10
N ASN A 261 -3.51 -14.05 -4.62
CA ASN A 261 -3.76 -13.79 -6.05
C ASN A 261 -2.47 -13.91 -6.87
N ALA A 262 -1.36 -13.37 -6.37
CA ALA A 262 -0.11 -13.29 -7.11
C ALA A 262 1.10 -13.25 -6.19
N VAL A 263 2.23 -13.72 -6.70
CA VAL A 263 3.56 -13.48 -6.15
C VAL A 263 4.36 -12.78 -7.23
N THR A 264 5.01 -11.68 -6.88
CA THR A 264 5.82 -10.87 -7.80
C THR A 264 7.20 -10.66 -7.20
N SER A 265 8.20 -10.64 -8.07
CA SER A 265 9.58 -10.34 -7.69
C SER A 265 10.28 -9.57 -8.80
N ARG A 266 11.18 -8.66 -8.43
CA ARG A 266 12.10 -8.02 -9.36
C ARG A 266 13.32 -7.43 -8.64
N PRO A 267 14.45 -7.25 -9.34
CA PRO A 267 15.60 -6.52 -8.80
C PRO A 267 15.26 -5.09 -8.36
N VAL A 268 15.89 -4.65 -7.28
CA VAL A 268 15.93 -3.26 -6.84
C VAL A 268 16.91 -2.50 -7.73
N ARG A 269 16.48 -1.34 -8.22
CA ARG A 269 17.36 -0.39 -8.88
C ARG A 269 17.95 0.54 -7.86
N LEU A 270 19.27 0.54 -7.78
CA LEU A 270 20.02 1.46 -6.93
C LEU A 270 20.57 2.66 -7.72
N GLU A 271 20.56 2.58 -9.04
CA GLU A 271 21.05 3.64 -9.91
C GLU A 271 19.90 4.54 -10.41
N PRO A 272 20.14 5.86 -10.53
CA PRO A 272 19.17 6.76 -11.11
C PRO A 272 19.00 6.52 -12.63
N GLY A 273 17.96 7.11 -13.19
CA GLY A 273 17.76 7.23 -14.63
C GLY A 273 16.64 6.36 -15.22
N GLN A 274 15.86 5.68 -14.39
CA GLN A 274 14.67 4.93 -14.82
C GLN A 274 13.44 5.27 -13.99
N GLU A 275 13.45 6.41 -13.29
CA GLU A 275 12.39 6.86 -12.39
C GLU A 275 11.06 7.08 -13.13
N TRP A 276 11.14 7.44 -14.42
CA TRP A 276 9.98 7.57 -15.29
C TRP A 276 9.12 6.31 -15.34
N ARG A 277 9.69 5.12 -15.10
CA ARG A 277 8.97 3.85 -15.11
C ARG A 277 7.93 3.78 -14.00
N TYR A 278 8.36 4.06 -12.75
CA TYR A 278 7.43 3.99 -11.63
C TYR A 278 6.45 5.15 -11.64
N VAL A 279 6.85 6.33 -12.13
CA VAL A 279 5.93 7.46 -12.29
C VAL A 279 4.84 7.12 -13.31
N ALA A 280 5.23 6.65 -14.51
CA ALA A 280 4.28 6.22 -15.53
C ALA A 280 3.32 5.15 -15.00
N ARG A 281 3.85 4.13 -14.29
CA ARG A 281 3.06 3.05 -13.70
C ARG A 281 2.07 3.54 -12.63
N HIS A 282 2.49 4.44 -11.75
CA HIS A 282 1.61 5.02 -10.72
C HIS A 282 0.42 5.77 -11.34
N TYR A 283 0.67 6.59 -12.36
CA TYR A 283 -0.40 7.30 -13.06
C TYR A 283 -1.24 6.36 -13.93
N LEU A 284 -0.64 5.35 -14.56
CA LEU A 284 -1.37 4.33 -15.33
C LEU A 284 -2.37 3.61 -14.43
N ARG A 285 -1.96 3.23 -13.22
CA ARG A 285 -2.85 2.62 -12.22
C ARG A 285 -4.05 3.50 -11.88
N SER A 286 -3.84 4.80 -11.74
CA SER A 286 -4.92 5.76 -11.47
C SER A 286 -5.92 5.82 -12.63
N VAL A 287 -5.43 5.77 -13.87
CA VAL A 287 -6.28 5.71 -15.06
C VAL A 287 -7.05 4.39 -15.15
N GLU A 288 -6.40 3.28 -14.84
CA GLU A 288 -7.05 1.95 -14.87
C GLU A 288 -8.15 1.82 -13.81
N ASP A 289 -7.93 2.32 -12.59
CA ASP A 289 -8.96 2.39 -11.55
C ASP A 289 -10.13 3.28 -11.99
N ARG A 290 -9.84 4.43 -12.60
CA ARG A 290 -10.86 5.31 -13.19
C ARG A 290 -11.65 4.60 -14.28
N LEU A 291 -11.01 3.87 -15.20
CA LEU A 291 -11.67 3.10 -16.25
C LEU A 291 -12.57 2.01 -15.66
N GLU A 292 -12.13 1.33 -14.61
CA GLU A 292 -12.93 0.32 -13.93
C GLU A 292 -14.16 0.92 -13.24
N LYS A 293 -14.02 2.08 -12.61
CA LYS A 293 -15.16 2.85 -12.07
C LYS A 293 -16.12 3.26 -13.18
N LEU A 294 -15.62 3.77 -14.30
CA LEU A 294 -16.44 4.14 -15.47
C LEU A 294 -17.21 2.92 -16.00
N ARG A 295 -16.57 1.77 -16.20
CA ARG A 295 -17.26 0.54 -16.66
C ARG A 295 -18.40 0.13 -15.73
N ARG A 296 -18.19 0.19 -14.41
CA ARG A 296 -19.23 -0.10 -13.41
C ARG A 296 -20.39 0.91 -13.49
N VAL A 297 -20.09 2.20 -13.63
CA VAL A 297 -21.10 3.25 -13.80
C VAL A 297 -21.88 3.05 -15.11
N GLU A 298 -21.21 2.68 -16.19
CA GLU A 298 -21.83 2.43 -17.48
C GLU A 298 -22.84 1.28 -17.38
N ALA A 299 -22.42 0.16 -16.79
CA ALA A 299 -23.23 -1.04 -16.61
C ALA A 299 -24.44 -0.78 -15.70
N THR A 300 -24.25 -0.04 -14.60
CA THR A 300 -25.26 0.13 -13.55
C THR A 300 -26.21 1.30 -13.81
N HIS A 301 -25.73 2.35 -14.49
CA HIS A 301 -26.45 3.62 -14.61
C HIS A 301 -26.66 4.04 -16.07
N VAL A 302 -25.59 4.19 -16.86
CA VAL A 302 -25.67 4.81 -18.19
C VAL A 302 -26.55 4.00 -19.15
N ARG A 303 -26.46 2.66 -19.11
CA ARG A 303 -27.30 1.78 -19.96
C ARG A 303 -28.81 1.89 -19.66
N ARG A 304 -29.19 2.39 -18.48
CA ARG A 304 -30.60 2.57 -18.07
C ARG A 304 -31.18 3.91 -18.51
N LEU A 305 -30.35 4.83 -19.00
CA LEU A 305 -30.82 6.09 -19.58
C LEU A 305 -31.61 5.83 -20.87
N GLY A 306 -32.66 6.62 -21.09
CA GLY A 306 -33.53 6.51 -22.25
C GLY A 306 -32.88 7.01 -23.56
N VAL A 307 -33.73 7.31 -24.53
CA VAL A 307 -33.34 7.88 -25.84
C VAL A 307 -33.79 9.34 -26.00
N SER A 308 -34.23 9.97 -24.90
CA SER A 308 -34.58 11.40 -24.92
C SER A 308 -33.34 12.25 -25.22
N ALA A 309 -33.51 13.44 -25.79
CA ALA A 309 -32.38 14.33 -26.10
C ALA A 309 -31.47 14.59 -24.87
N PRO A 310 -32.01 14.88 -23.65
CA PRO A 310 -31.19 15.00 -22.45
C PRO A 310 -30.40 13.73 -22.09
N ASP A 311 -31.01 12.55 -22.24
CA ASP A 311 -30.36 11.26 -21.94
C ASP A 311 -29.24 10.95 -22.94
N MET A 312 -29.46 11.24 -24.23
CA MET A 312 -28.45 11.04 -25.28
C MET A 312 -27.25 11.98 -25.10
N LEU A 313 -27.48 13.24 -24.74
CA LEU A 313 -26.41 14.18 -24.43
C LEU A 313 -25.57 13.71 -23.24
N LEU A 314 -26.22 13.18 -22.19
CA LEU A 314 -25.52 12.66 -21.02
C LEU A 314 -24.73 11.37 -21.33
N LYS A 315 -25.29 10.47 -22.16
CA LYS A 315 -24.55 9.31 -22.71
C LYS A 315 -23.32 9.76 -23.49
N SER A 316 -23.44 10.81 -24.31
CA SER A 316 -22.32 11.37 -25.06
C SER A 316 -21.25 11.97 -24.14
N SER A 317 -21.63 12.76 -23.14
CA SER A 317 -20.69 13.29 -22.13
C SER A 317 -19.93 12.17 -21.43
N PHE A 318 -20.64 11.12 -21.00
CA PHE A 318 -20.02 9.96 -20.37
C PHE A 318 -19.04 9.24 -21.32
N SER A 319 -19.45 8.98 -22.57
CA SER A 319 -18.60 8.35 -23.59
C SER A 319 -17.33 9.14 -23.87
N MET A 320 -17.41 10.48 -23.89
CA MET A 320 -16.23 11.34 -24.06
C MET A 320 -15.24 11.21 -22.90
N VAL A 321 -15.72 11.21 -21.65
CA VAL A 321 -14.88 11.01 -20.46
C VAL A 321 -14.22 9.62 -20.46
N LYS A 322 -14.95 8.59 -20.88
CA LYS A 322 -14.43 7.22 -21.01
C LYS A 322 -13.38 7.10 -22.11
N MET A 323 -13.66 7.64 -23.29
CA MET A 323 -12.72 7.66 -24.41
C MET A 323 -11.43 8.41 -24.04
N GLN A 324 -11.52 9.52 -23.29
CA GLN A 324 -10.34 10.23 -22.81
C GLN A 324 -9.50 9.36 -21.86
N ALA A 325 -10.13 8.64 -20.93
CA ALA A 325 -9.42 7.74 -20.03
C ALA A 325 -8.77 6.55 -20.77
N GLU A 326 -9.39 6.04 -21.84
CA GLU A 326 -8.79 4.99 -22.69
C GLU A 326 -7.53 5.52 -23.41
N ARG A 327 -7.59 6.74 -23.94
CA ARG A 327 -6.43 7.41 -24.56
C ARG A 327 -5.32 7.70 -23.55
N ASP A 328 -5.67 8.11 -22.34
CA ASP A 328 -4.69 8.32 -21.26
C ASP A 328 -3.96 7.01 -20.93
N LYS A 329 -4.69 5.89 -20.88
CA LYS A 329 -4.13 4.56 -20.63
C LYS A 329 -3.12 4.20 -21.72
N GLU A 330 -3.52 4.35 -22.99
CA GLU A 330 -2.66 4.08 -24.14
C GLU A 330 -1.39 4.93 -24.09
N ALA A 331 -1.53 6.25 -23.91
CA ALA A 331 -0.41 7.19 -23.86
C ALA A 331 0.61 6.87 -22.75
N LEU A 332 0.14 6.43 -21.57
CA LEU A 332 1.02 6.03 -20.46
C LEU A 332 1.64 4.65 -20.66
N SER A 333 0.96 3.73 -21.35
CA SER A 333 1.46 2.37 -21.60
C SER A 333 2.61 2.35 -22.61
N GLU A 334 2.68 3.36 -23.49
CA GLU A 334 3.72 3.51 -24.51
C GLU A 334 4.97 4.25 -24.02
N VAL A 335 4.99 4.72 -22.77
CA VAL A 335 6.15 5.45 -22.23
C VAL A 335 7.35 4.51 -22.08
N GLY A 336 8.41 4.79 -22.83
CA GLY A 336 9.72 4.12 -22.75
C GLY A 336 10.86 5.02 -22.23
N GLY A 337 10.57 6.25 -21.82
CA GLY A 337 11.58 7.19 -21.33
C GLY A 337 11.01 8.49 -20.74
N ALA A 338 11.85 9.26 -20.04
CA ALA A 338 11.44 10.50 -19.37
C ALA A 338 10.89 11.56 -20.34
N HIS A 339 11.45 11.68 -21.55
CA HIS A 339 10.93 12.60 -22.58
C HIS A 339 9.56 12.17 -23.10
N GLN A 340 9.37 10.87 -23.34
CA GLN A 340 8.07 10.33 -23.77
C GLN A 340 7.02 10.50 -22.67
N LEU A 341 7.39 10.36 -21.39
CA LEU A 341 6.50 10.65 -20.26
C LEU A 341 6.05 12.12 -20.26
N ALA A 342 6.97 13.06 -20.51
CA ALA A 342 6.64 14.48 -20.60
C ALA A 342 5.74 14.80 -21.80
N GLU A 343 5.95 14.13 -22.94
CA GLU A 343 5.08 14.25 -24.10
C GLU A 343 3.68 13.67 -23.84
N ALA A 344 3.58 12.48 -23.24
CA ALA A 344 2.32 11.86 -22.83
C ALA A 344 1.54 12.80 -21.88
N ALA A 345 2.21 13.34 -20.85
CA ALA A 345 1.62 14.28 -19.92
C ALA A 345 1.02 15.52 -20.62
N ARG A 346 1.73 16.08 -21.61
CA ARG A 346 1.24 17.22 -22.41
C ARG A 346 0.05 16.84 -23.30
N LYS A 347 0.10 15.69 -23.98
CA LYS A 347 -1.00 15.20 -24.82
C LYS A 347 -2.27 14.99 -23.99
N MET A 348 -2.12 14.43 -22.80
CA MET A 348 -3.22 14.24 -21.85
C MET A 348 -3.78 15.57 -21.38
N GLU A 349 -2.94 16.54 -20.98
CA GLU A 349 -3.39 17.89 -20.61
C GLU A 349 -4.25 18.53 -21.72
N THR A 350 -3.77 18.51 -22.98
CA THR A 350 -4.55 19.00 -24.12
C THR A 350 -5.85 18.22 -24.33
N GLY A 351 -5.79 16.88 -24.28
CA GLY A 351 -6.95 16.02 -24.49
C GLY A 351 -8.05 16.22 -23.45
N HIS A 352 -7.68 16.39 -22.18
CA HIS A 352 -8.61 16.73 -21.09
C HIS A 352 -9.21 18.12 -21.27
N GLY A 353 -8.42 19.11 -21.70
CA GLY A 353 -8.92 20.43 -22.08
C GLY A 353 -10.04 20.34 -23.13
N SER A 354 -9.76 19.71 -24.27
CA SER A 354 -10.74 19.52 -25.35
C SER A 354 -11.97 18.71 -24.92
N THR A 355 -11.77 17.66 -24.12
CA THR A 355 -12.87 16.83 -23.62
C THR A 355 -13.81 17.64 -22.73
N ARG A 356 -13.28 18.50 -21.85
CA ARG A 356 -14.09 19.37 -20.98
C ARG A 356 -14.91 20.38 -21.78
N GLU A 357 -14.31 21.01 -22.79
CA GLU A 357 -15.04 21.93 -23.66
C GLU A 357 -16.22 21.26 -24.37
N ILE A 358 -16.04 20.02 -24.85
CA ILE A 358 -17.11 19.25 -25.49
C ILE A 358 -18.19 18.85 -24.48
N VAL A 359 -17.79 18.34 -23.31
CA VAL A 359 -18.73 17.96 -22.23
C VAL A 359 -19.54 19.16 -21.76
N ALA A 360 -18.93 20.33 -21.59
CA ALA A 360 -19.61 21.56 -21.20
C ALA A 360 -20.69 21.96 -22.23
N LYS A 361 -20.39 21.85 -23.53
CA LYS A 361 -21.38 22.08 -24.59
C LYS A 361 -22.55 21.09 -24.54
N PHE A 362 -22.28 19.82 -24.28
CA PHE A 362 -23.34 18.83 -24.11
C PHE A 362 -24.19 19.11 -22.86
N ASP A 363 -23.60 19.58 -21.77
CA ASP A 363 -24.33 19.98 -20.57
C ASP A 363 -25.21 21.21 -20.80
N GLU A 364 -24.71 22.23 -21.51
CA GLU A 364 -25.52 23.39 -21.90
C GLU A 364 -26.71 23.00 -22.77
N GLN A 365 -26.47 22.17 -23.80
CA GLN A 365 -27.52 21.64 -24.67
C GLN A 365 -28.53 20.79 -23.88
N ARG A 366 -28.06 20.01 -22.91
CA ARG A 366 -28.90 19.15 -22.07
C ARG A 366 -29.83 20.01 -21.22
N LEU A 367 -29.30 21.04 -20.57
CA LEU A 367 -30.10 21.97 -19.77
C LEU A 367 -31.15 22.71 -20.62
N SER A 368 -30.81 23.07 -21.87
CA SER A 368 -31.77 23.64 -22.82
C SER A 368 -32.90 22.66 -23.16
N ALA A 369 -32.54 21.43 -23.53
CA ALA A 369 -33.50 20.38 -23.85
C ALA A 369 -34.41 20.02 -22.65
N GLU A 370 -33.88 20.01 -21.44
CA GLU A 370 -34.67 19.78 -20.22
C GLU A 370 -35.69 20.89 -19.98
N ARG A 371 -35.34 22.16 -20.26
CA ARG A 371 -36.28 23.29 -20.15
C ARG A 371 -37.43 23.16 -21.17
N GLU A 372 -37.12 22.80 -22.40
CA GLU A 372 -38.12 22.60 -23.45
C GLU A 372 -39.11 21.47 -23.09
N VAL A 373 -38.58 20.34 -22.59
CA VAL A 373 -39.40 19.22 -22.12
C VAL A 373 -40.25 19.62 -20.91
N ALA A 374 -39.72 20.39 -19.96
CA ALA A 374 -40.47 20.86 -18.79
C ALA A 374 -41.64 21.79 -19.16
N VAL A 375 -41.46 22.65 -20.16
CA VAL A 375 -42.52 23.51 -20.70
C VAL A 375 -43.64 22.66 -21.32
N GLY A 376 -43.30 21.63 -22.10
CA GLY A 376 -44.29 20.71 -22.68
C GLY A 376 -44.99 19.80 -21.67
N ALA A 377 -44.29 19.36 -20.62
CA ALA A 377 -44.82 18.44 -19.61
C ALA A 377 -45.80 19.07 -18.61
N ARG A 378 -45.82 20.40 -18.45
CA ARG A 378 -46.80 21.12 -17.62
C ARG A 378 -48.25 20.84 -18.02
N PHE A 379 -48.48 20.38 -19.25
CA PHE A 379 -49.78 20.05 -19.80
C PHE A 379 -50.29 18.62 -19.49
N TRP A 380 -49.41 17.70 -19.08
CA TRP A 380 -49.76 16.28 -18.87
C TRP A 380 -49.15 15.74 -17.56
N ARG A 381 -49.90 15.78 -16.45
CA ARG A 381 -49.44 15.26 -15.14
C ARG A 381 -49.79 13.78 -14.92
N ARG A 382 -48.78 12.92 -14.81
CA ARG A 382 -48.61 11.96 -13.69
C ARG A 382 -47.20 11.37 -13.71
N ASN A 383 -46.53 11.43 -12.54
CA ASN A 383 -45.14 11.11 -12.22
C ASN A 383 -44.60 9.73 -12.66
N PRO A 384 -43.55 9.73 -13.52
CA PRO A 384 -42.43 8.78 -13.42
C PRO A 384 -41.06 9.50 -13.38
N GLN A 385 -41.03 10.83 -13.27
CA GLN A 385 -39.83 11.67 -13.53
C GLN A 385 -38.72 11.56 -12.47
N ASN A 386 -39.02 11.16 -11.22
CA ASN A 386 -38.04 11.21 -10.13
C ASN A 386 -36.89 10.21 -10.30
N ALA A 387 -37.15 9.02 -10.84
CA ALA A 387 -36.11 8.00 -11.02
C ALA A 387 -35.16 8.34 -12.17
N GLY A 388 -35.68 8.92 -13.26
CA GLY A 388 -34.87 9.36 -14.41
C GLY A 388 -33.98 10.54 -14.06
N GLN A 389 -34.50 11.51 -13.29
CA GLN A 389 -33.71 12.67 -12.85
C GLN A 389 -32.58 12.28 -11.89
N ALA A 390 -32.86 11.45 -10.88
CA ALA A 390 -31.84 10.98 -9.94
C ALA A 390 -30.70 10.22 -10.66
N LEU A 391 -31.05 9.42 -11.67
CA LEU A 391 -30.07 8.71 -12.50
C LEU A 391 -29.20 9.67 -13.31
N ARG A 392 -29.78 10.74 -13.89
CA ARG A 392 -29.01 11.76 -14.62
C ARG A 392 -28.07 12.54 -13.72
N GLU A 393 -28.55 12.98 -12.55
CA GLU A 393 -27.73 13.68 -11.56
C GLU A 393 -26.58 12.80 -11.07
N GLN A 394 -26.81 11.50 -10.95
CA GLN A 394 -25.78 10.54 -10.59
C GLN A 394 -24.72 10.40 -11.69
N VAL A 395 -25.12 10.25 -12.96
CA VAL A 395 -24.16 10.18 -14.09
C VAL A 395 -23.40 11.50 -14.25
N GLY A 396 -24.07 12.65 -14.11
CA GLY A 396 -23.42 13.97 -14.17
C GLY A 396 -22.35 14.17 -13.10
N ARG A 397 -22.61 13.72 -11.86
CA ARG A 397 -21.58 13.72 -10.79
C ARG A 397 -20.38 12.84 -11.15
N PHE A 398 -20.62 11.64 -11.67
CA PHE A 398 -19.52 10.78 -12.11
C PHE A 398 -18.69 11.41 -13.24
N THR A 399 -19.33 12.06 -14.20
CA THR A 399 -18.65 12.78 -15.29
C THR A 399 -17.77 13.92 -14.74
N ALA A 400 -18.26 14.68 -13.75
CA ALA A 400 -17.51 15.77 -13.12
C ALA A 400 -16.35 15.26 -12.24
N ASP A 401 -16.63 14.32 -11.34
CA ASP A 401 -15.65 13.80 -10.37
C ASP A 401 -14.50 13.08 -11.09
N LEU A 402 -14.85 12.27 -12.10
CA LEU A 402 -13.86 11.53 -12.87
C LEU A 402 -13.16 12.43 -13.92
N GLY A 403 -13.65 13.63 -14.17
CA GLY A 403 -13.04 14.60 -15.09
C GLY A 403 -11.97 15.52 -14.49
N GLY A 404 -11.63 15.38 -13.19
CA GLY A 404 -10.76 16.31 -12.47
C GLY A 404 -9.28 16.35 -12.93
N ASP A 405 -8.69 17.56 -12.89
CA ASP A 405 -7.35 17.88 -13.44
C ASP A 405 -6.18 17.79 -12.45
N ALA A 406 -6.45 17.74 -11.14
CA ALA A 406 -5.38 17.74 -10.12
C ALA A 406 -4.34 16.68 -10.48
N TRP A 407 -4.89 15.53 -10.86
CA TRP A 407 -4.38 14.55 -11.81
C TRP A 407 -3.13 14.80 -12.67
N THR A 408 -3.47 15.29 -13.86
CA THR A 408 -2.60 15.59 -14.98
C THR A 408 -1.61 16.71 -14.63
N THR A 409 -1.99 17.62 -13.73
CA THR A 409 -1.09 18.66 -13.22
C THR A 409 0.10 18.06 -12.46
N GLY A 410 -0.16 17.07 -11.60
CA GLY A 410 0.88 16.32 -10.88
C GLY A 410 1.81 15.57 -11.83
N LEU A 411 1.23 14.77 -12.74
CA LEU A 411 1.96 14.02 -13.76
C LEU A 411 2.88 14.93 -14.56
N ARG A 412 2.38 16.09 -15.02
CA ARG A 412 3.15 17.06 -15.80
C ARG A 412 4.34 17.62 -15.02
N ARG A 413 4.14 17.91 -13.72
CA ARG A 413 5.20 18.43 -12.85
C ARG A 413 6.32 17.40 -12.68
N GLU A 414 5.96 16.16 -12.36
CA GLU A 414 6.91 15.06 -12.21
C GLU A 414 7.62 14.77 -13.54
N ALA A 415 6.88 14.65 -14.64
CA ALA A 415 7.44 14.36 -15.96
C ALA A 415 8.42 15.44 -16.44
N ARG A 416 8.13 16.73 -16.22
CA ARG A 416 9.06 17.83 -16.52
C ARG A 416 10.31 17.76 -15.65
N SER A 417 10.15 17.51 -14.35
CA SER A 417 11.27 17.36 -13.42
C SER A 417 12.19 16.21 -13.86
N LEU A 418 11.63 15.06 -14.26
CA LEU A 418 12.41 13.94 -14.75
C LEU A 418 13.11 14.25 -16.08
N ALA A 419 12.39 14.78 -17.07
CA ALA A 419 12.99 15.13 -18.37
C ALA A 419 14.17 16.11 -18.22
N ALA A 420 14.06 17.09 -17.32
CA ALA A 420 15.14 18.05 -17.06
C ALA A 420 16.41 17.40 -16.49
N ARG A 421 16.27 16.39 -15.61
CA ARG A 421 17.42 15.65 -15.05
C ARG A 421 18.16 14.84 -16.10
N HIS A 422 17.43 14.31 -17.07
CA HIS A 422 17.97 13.46 -18.13
C HIS A 422 18.64 14.22 -19.28
N THR A 423 18.32 15.50 -19.47
CA THR A 423 18.95 16.35 -20.48
C THR A 423 20.29 16.92 -20.07
N SER A 424 20.54 17.01 -18.76
CA SER A 424 21.84 17.43 -18.27
C SER A 424 22.83 16.29 -18.51
N PRO A 425 23.93 16.48 -19.28
CA PRO A 425 25.01 15.51 -19.26
C PRO A 425 25.38 15.27 -17.81
N PRO A 426 25.74 14.03 -17.41
CA PRO A 426 26.21 13.77 -16.06
C PRO A 426 27.31 14.77 -15.83
N THR A 427 27.01 15.77 -14.99
CA THR A 427 27.98 16.80 -14.72
C THR A 427 29.08 16.01 -14.04
N GLN A 428 30.26 15.94 -14.65
CA GLN A 428 31.49 15.62 -13.93
C GLN A 428 31.65 16.75 -12.90
N ALA A 429 30.80 16.75 -11.87
CA ALA A 429 30.79 17.75 -10.85
C ALA A 429 31.96 17.38 -9.95
N ALA A 430 33.07 18.06 -10.25
CA ALA A 430 34.08 18.53 -9.32
C ALA A 430 33.75 18.21 -7.86
N TRP A 431 34.68 17.50 -7.22
CA TRP A 431 34.76 17.23 -5.79
C TRP A 431 34.91 18.51 -4.94
N ALA A 432 33.98 19.45 -5.07
CA ALA A 432 33.89 20.62 -4.22
C ALA A 432 32.87 20.33 -3.12
N ALA A 433 33.39 20.20 -1.90
CA ALA A 433 32.71 19.97 -0.63
C ALA A 433 31.23 20.43 -0.58
N VAL A 434 30.33 19.46 -0.53
CA VAL A 434 28.94 19.67 -0.09
C VAL A 434 28.97 19.88 1.44
N PRO A 435 28.29 20.91 1.98
CA PRO A 435 28.24 21.12 3.43
C PRO A 435 27.53 19.95 4.15
N PRO A 436 27.96 19.57 5.37
CA PRO A 436 27.60 18.32 6.06
C PRO A 436 26.18 18.28 6.67
N ALA A 437 25.19 19.01 6.11
CA ALA A 437 23.93 19.23 6.81
C ALA A 437 22.90 18.09 6.70
N ILE A 438 22.97 17.20 5.70
CA ILE A 438 21.95 16.16 5.48
C ILE A 438 22.29 14.84 6.21
N SER A 439 23.57 14.55 6.42
CA SER A 439 24.02 13.34 7.13
C SER A 439 24.00 13.45 8.67
N ALA A 440 23.84 14.65 9.22
CA ALA A 440 23.80 14.86 10.67
C ALA A 440 22.42 14.55 11.30
N ALA A 441 21.32 14.73 10.57
CA ALA A 441 19.96 14.45 11.10
C ALA A 441 19.71 12.94 11.30
N ALA A 442 20.27 12.09 10.42
CA ALA A 442 20.17 10.64 10.53
C ALA A 442 21.01 10.04 11.68
N ARG A 443 22.00 10.78 12.22
CA ARG A 443 22.81 10.33 13.38
C ARG A 443 22.27 10.83 14.72
N LEU A 444 21.42 11.86 14.72
CA LEU A 444 20.89 12.48 15.93
C LEU A 444 19.61 11.82 16.48
N GLN A 445 18.99 10.90 15.75
CA GLN A 445 17.86 10.12 16.28
C GLN A 445 18.27 8.87 17.07
N ALA A 446 19.55 8.48 17.05
CA ALA A 446 20.04 7.35 17.84
C ALA A 446 20.24 7.69 19.33
N ASN A 447 20.18 8.97 19.73
CA ASN A 447 20.33 9.40 21.13
C ASN A 447 19.49 10.66 21.39
N GLY A 448 18.21 10.49 21.72
CA GLY A 448 17.29 11.59 22.03
C GLY A 448 16.53 11.36 23.34
N THR A 449 16.81 12.22 24.32
CA THR A 449 16.20 12.35 25.66
C THR A 449 14.67 12.46 25.61
N PRO A 450 13.95 11.98 26.65
CA PRO A 450 12.49 11.96 26.66
C PRO A 450 11.92 13.36 26.88
N THR A 451 11.20 13.90 25.89
CA THR A 451 10.28 15.03 26.10
C THR A 451 8.92 14.50 26.54
N THR A 452 8.43 14.98 27.66
CA THR A 452 7.11 14.67 28.21
C THR A 452 6.02 15.30 27.36
N HIS A 453 5.50 14.55 26.39
CA HIS A 453 4.25 14.88 25.72
C HIS A 453 3.10 14.06 26.31
N THR A 454 2.12 14.76 26.87
CA THR A 454 0.83 14.19 27.26
C THR A 454 0.12 13.68 26.01
N PRO A 455 -0.23 12.38 25.91
CA PRO A 455 -0.89 11.84 24.74
C PRO A 455 -2.33 12.36 24.67
N PRO A 456 -2.82 12.81 23.50
CA PRO A 456 -4.23 13.06 23.32
C PRO A 456 -5.00 11.73 23.37
N THR A 457 -6.04 11.68 24.19
CA THR A 457 -6.97 10.56 24.27
C THR A 457 -7.88 10.59 23.05
N PHE A 458 -7.78 9.60 22.17
CA PHE A 458 -8.68 9.41 21.04
C PHE A 458 -9.30 8.02 21.10
N PRO A 459 -10.57 7.88 20.66
CA PRO A 459 -11.30 6.63 20.76
C PRO A 459 -10.66 5.53 19.92
N THR A 460 -10.63 4.33 20.49
CA THR A 460 -10.31 3.05 19.85
C THR A 460 -11.06 2.89 18.51
N PRO A 461 -10.43 2.38 17.45
CA PRO A 461 -11.15 2.04 16.24
C PRO A 461 -11.87 0.70 16.44
N TRP A 462 -13.19 0.73 16.26
CA TRP A 462 -14.04 -0.39 15.85
C TRP A 462 -14.12 -1.58 16.82
N THR A 463 -14.88 -1.38 17.89
CA THR A 463 -15.64 -2.46 18.54
C THR A 463 -17.14 -2.14 18.48
N ASP A 464 -17.90 -3.14 18.02
CA ASP A 464 -19.35 -3.35 18.11
C ASP A 464 -20.32 -2.27 17.59
N GLY A 465 -20.91 -2.56 16.43
CA GLY A 465 -22.13 -1.91 16.01
C GLY A 465 -22.55 -2.26 14.59
N LEU A 466 -23.07 -3.48 14.39
CA LEU A 466 -24.21 -3.80 13.50
C LEU A 466 -24.34 -5.34 13.40
N ALA A 467 -24.95 -5.96 14.41
CA ALA A 467 -25.58 -7.26 14.22
C ALA A 467 -26.85 -7.05 13.35
N PRO A 468 -27.09 -7.83 12.29
CA PRO A 468 -28.36 -7.76 11.58
C PRO A 468 -29.47 -8.34 12.46
N ALA A 469 -30.48 -7.51 12.76
CA ALA A 469 -31.69 -7.93 13.43
C ALA A 469 -32.36 -9.08 12.64
N ARG A 470 -32.34 -10.29 13.20
CA ARG A 470 -33.20 -11.39 12.77
C ARG A 470 -34.65 -10.95 12.94
N ARG A 471 -35.36 -10.72 11.83
CA ARG A 471 -36.82 -10.64 11.83
C ARG A 471 -37.38 -12.04 12.03
N SER A 472 -37.83 -12.34 13.24
CA SER A 472 -38.77 -13.43 13.48
C SER A 472 -40.16 -13.01 13.00
N SER A 473 -40.63 -13.59 11.90
CA SER A 473 -42.05 -13.58 11.55
C SER A 473 -42.78 -14.59 12.41
N ALA A 474 -43.43 -14.13 13.48
CA ALA A 474 -44.50 -14.89 14.11
C ALA A 474 -45.76 -14.71 13.27
N VAL A 475 -46.13 -15.76 12.55
CA VAL A 475 -47.48 -15.93 12.00
C VAL A 475 -48.29 -16.61 13.09
N GLY A 476 -49.26 -15.89 13.65
CA GLY A 476 -50.29 -16.50 14.48
C GLY A 476 -51.35 -17.15 13.61
N GLN A 477 -51.60 -18.43 13.86
CA GLN A 477 -52.92 -19.01 14.03
C GLN A 477 -52.85 -20.02 15.18
#